data_AF-A0A818F0Z6-F1
#
_entry.id   AF-A0A818F0Z6-F1
#
_cell.length_a   1.000
_cell.length_b   1.000
_cell.length_c   1.000
_cell.angle_alpha   90.00
_cell.angle_beta   90.00
_cell.angle_gamma   90.00
#
_symmetry.space_group_name_H-M   'P 1'
#
loop_
_entity.id
_entity.type
_entity.pdbx_description
1 polymer ?
#
loop_
_entity_poly.entity_id
_entity_poly.type
_entity_poly.pdbx_seq_one_letter_code
_entity_poly.pdbx_strand_id
1 'polypeptide(L)'
;MSMEANVVARRSLKQDQLNSEEAKVDSNAAMIMYYLIKGLSHIAFYWGVVTRYVELTDKDLQDYKPGEIVTWLQFSSSDKGGKNLQWFQERNTILTIASLTGRSIIDFSNCDQEEDEVLFLPHSSFLIELGLCQYVVLWVDDNIFDEKWENKKHMEQASTLGTRVNVHFIPKSNTESALAFLRSEFGQRLKYSNTFRIVTDMKRANESDSSTAGARLIYKVRKLGFTQSCLIFTGHEESAYEKLEQLFGNRKIDGIKVTQNQYDLEDFVIFNGN
;
A
#
# COMPACT_ATOMS: atom_id res chain seq x y z
N MET A 1 35.52 -10.59 6.53
CA MET A 1 35.52 -9.46 5.57
C MET A 1 34.09 -8.96 5.48
N SER A 2 33.76 -7.87 6.16
CA SER A 2 32.42 -7.27 6.14
C SER A 2 32.24 -6.46 4.86
N MET A 3 31.49 -7.00 3.89
CA MET A 3 30.96 -6.19 2.80
C MET A 3 29.73 -5.44 3.33
N GLU A 4 29.93 -4.23 3.82
CA GLU A 4 28.83 -3.30 4.05
C GLU A 4 28.29 -2.84 2.69
N ALA A 5 27.19 -3.47 2.25
CA ALA A 5 26.39 -2.97 1.15
C ALA A 5 25.61 -1.73 1.64
N ASN A 6 26.28 -0.58 1.68
CA ASN A 6 25.64 0.69 2.02
C ASN A 6 24.67 1.09 0.91
N VAL A 7 23.37 1.15 1.25
CA VAL A 7 22.32 1.62 0.36
C VAL A 7 22.54 3.10 0.08
N VAL A 8 22.99 3.43 -1.13
CA VAL A 8 23.03 4.82 -1.58
C VAL A 8 21.64 5.19 -2.11
N ALA A 9 20.91 5.97 -1.33
CA ALA A 9 19.66 6.62 -1.73
C ALA A 9 19.95 8.03 -2.27
N ARG A 10 19.18 8.51 -3.26
CA ARG A 10 19.19 9.93 -3.69
C ARG A 10 17.79 10.51 -3.73
N ARG A 11 17.67 11.78 -3.32
CA ARG A 11 16.46 12.61 -3.41
C ARG A 11 16.44 13.32 -4.76
N SER A 12 15.31 13.24 -5.48
CA SER A 12 15.13 13.87 -6.81
C SER A 12 15.32 15.41 -6.81
N LEU A 13 15.25 16.07 -5.65
CA LEU A 13 15.31 17.54 -5.51
C LEU A 13 16.70 18.11 -5.13
N LYS A 14 17.73 17.29 -4.94
CA LYS A 14 19.10 17.79 -4.72
C LYS A 14 20.04 17.30 -5.82
N GLN A 15 20.14 18.11 -6.87
CA GLN A 15 21.32 18.12 -7.74
C GLN A 15 22.49 18.73 -6.96
N ASP A 16 22.99 18.01 -5.95
CA ASP A 16 24.31 18.33 -5.42
C ASP A 16 25.34 17.76 -6.40
N GLN A 17 26.16 18.66 -6.94
CA GLN A 17 27.18 18.45 -7.94
C GLN A 17 28.09 17.29 -7.52
N LEU A 18 28.01 16.16 -8.24
CA LEU A 18 29.04 15.16 -8.20
C LEU A 18 30.21 15.67 -9.03
N ASN A 19 31.33 15.95 -8.37
CA ASN A 19 32.63 15.86 -9.01
C ASN A 19 32.74 14.45 -9.57
N SER A 20 32.58 14.32 -10.88
CA SER A 20 32.82 13.10 -11.62
C SER A 20 34.33 12.88 -11.68
N GLU A 21 34.92 12.43 -10.57
CA GLU A 21 36.14 11.64 -10.69
C GLU A 21 35.73 10.35 -11.40
N GLU A 22 36.25 10.14 -12.60
CA GLU A 22 36.00 8.97 -13.44
C GLU A 22 36.41 7.69 -12.69
N ALA A 23 35.47 7.12 -11.96
CA ALA A 23 35.60 5.79 -11.42
C ALA A 23 35.74 4.84 -12.61
N LYS A 24 36.95 4.34 -12.86
CA LYS A 24 37.21 3.27 -13.84
C LYS A 24 36.38 2.05 -13.44
N VAL A 25 35.26 1.85 -14.12
CA VAL A 25 34.43 0.65 -13.97
C VAL A 25 35.20 -0.52 -14.60
N ASP A 26 35.48 -1.56 -13.81
CA ASP A 26 36.05 -2.81 -14.32
C ASP A 26 35.16 -3.36 -15.46
N SER A 27 35.76 -3.65 -16.62
CA SER A 27 35.05 -4.17 -17.79
C SER A 27 34.27 -5.45 -17.50
N ASN A 28 34.76 -6.27 -16.55
CA ASN A 28 34.07 -7.49 -16.13
C ASN A 28 32.80 -7.18 -15.33
N ALA A 29 32.85 -6.18 -14.45
CA ALA A 29 31.68 -5.74 -13.69
C ALA A 29 30.60 -5.16 -14.61
N ALA A 30 30.99 -4.40 -15.64
CA ALA A 30 30.05 -3.87 -16.63
C ALA A 30 29.33 -4.99 -17.42
N MET A 31 30.05 -6.04 -17.82
CA MET A 31 29.45 -7.21 -18.47
C MET A 31 28.48 -7.95 -17.54
N ILE A 32 28.87 -8.19 -16.28
CA ILE A 32 28.02 -8.85 -15.29
C ILE A 32 26.73 -8.06 -15.08
N MET A 33 26.83 -6.74 -14.89
CA MET A 33 25.68 -5.85 -14.73
C MET A 33 24.77 -5.91 -15.96
N TYR A 34 25.34 -5.87 -17.17
CA TYR A 34 24.57 -5.95 -18.42
C TYR A 34 23.74 -7.24 -18.49
N TYR A 35 24.37 -8.40 -18.28
CA TYR A 35 23.67 -9.68 -18.37
C TYR A 35 22.69 -9.89 -17.22
N LEU A 36 22.98 -9.38 -16.02
CA LEU A 36 22.05 -9.45 -14.89
C LEU A 36 20.79 -8.61 -15.16
N ILE A 37 20.94 -7.36 -15.60
CA ILE A 37 19.81 -6.50 -15.97
C ILE A 37 19.01 -7.15 -17.10
N LYS A 38 19.69 -7.67 -18.12
CA LYS A 38 19.06 -8.34 -19.25
C LYS A 38 18.28 -9.58 -18.82
N GLY A 39 18.87 -10.45 -18.00
CA GLY A 39 18.20 -11.64 -17.47
C GLY A 39 16.95 -11.28 -16.66
N LEU A 40 17.08 -10.35 -15.71
CA LEU A 40 15.97 -9.90 -14.87
C LEU A 40 14.85 -9.19 -15.67
N SER A 41 15.18 -8.56 -16.81
CA SER A 41 14.17 -7.96 -17.70
C SER A 41 13.23 -8.99 -18.34
N HIS A 42 13.63 -10.26 -18.39
CA HIS A 42 12.81 -11.36 -18.90
C HIS A 42 12.03 -12.10 -17.81
N ILE A 43 12.24 -11.78 -16.54
CA ILE A 43 11.47 -12.33 -15.43
C ILE A 43 10.20 -11.48 -15.23
N ALA A 44 9.07 -12.14 -14.94
CA ALA A 44 7.81 -11.46 -14.66
C ALA A 44 7.90 -10.58 -13.39
N PHE A 45 7.07 -9.54 -13.33
CA PHE A 45 7.04 -8.65 -12.18
C PHE A 45 6.37 -9.36 -11.00
N TYR A 46 6.96 -9.24 -9.82
CA TYR A 46 6.31 -9.67 -8.60
C TYR A 46 5.48 -8.52 -8.02
N TRP A 47 4.17 -8.77 -7.90
CA TRP A 47 3.20 -7.88 -7.29
C TRP A 47 2.83 -8.41 -5.91
N GLY A 48 3.24 -7.70 -4.86
CA GLY A 48 3.00 -8.16 -3.50
C GLY A 48 3.84 -7.40 -2.47
N VAL A 49 3.62 -7.73 -1.20
CA VAL A 49 4.39 -7.14 -0.11
C VAL A 49 5.68 -7.93 0.08
N VAL A 50 6.81 -7.22 0.13
CA VAL A 50 8.11 -7.78 0.48
C VAL A 50 8.70 -7.03 1.65
N THR A 51 9.59 -7.69 2.38
CA THR A 51 10.26 -7.14 3.55
C THR A 51 11.76 -7.10 3.31
N ARG A 52 12.40 -5.98 3.65
CA ARG A 52 13.85 -5.85 3.63
C ARG A 52 14.35 -5.39 4.98
N TYR A 53 15.29 -6.13 5.52
CA TYR A 53 15.99 -5.80 6.75
C TYR A 53 17.29 -5.06 6.39
N VAL A 54 17.46 -3.85 6.91
CA VAL A 54 18.61 -2.99 6.61
C VAL A 54 19.13 -2.31 7.86
N GLU A 55 20.43 -2.05 7.87
CA GLU A 55 21.03 -1.16 8.86
C GLU A 55 21.06 0.25 8.27
N LEU A 56 20.33 1.18 8.86
CA LEU A 56 20.35 2.59 8.46
C LEU A 56 20.90 3.43 9.61
N THR A 57 21.79 4.37 9.30
CA THR A 57 22.24 5.37 10.27
C THR A 57 21.18 6.46 10.44
N ASP A 58 21.29 7.25 11.51
CA ASP A 58 20.46 8.46 11.70
C ASP A 58 20.54 9.43 10.52
N LYS A 59 21.66 9.43 9.78
CA LYS A 59 21.84 10.24 8.58
C LYS A 59 21.04 9.66 7.41
N ASP A 60 21.09 8.35 7.19
CA ASP A 60 20.37 7.68 6.10
C ASP A 60 18.86 7.81 6.30
N LEU A 61 18.38 7.68 7.55
CA LEU A 61 16.97 7.86 7.90
C LEU A 61 16.42 9.26 7.53
N GLN A 62 17.28 10.28 7.42
CA GLN A 62 16.84 11.62 6.99
C GLN A 62 16.37 11.65 5.52
N ASP A 63 16.79 10.69 4.70
CA ASP A 63 16.34 10.57 3.31
C ASP A 63 14.98 9.86 3.19
N TYR A 64 14.53 9.17 4.25
CA TYR A 64 13.26 8.44 4.28
C TYR A 64 12.15 9.27 4.93
N LYS A 65 11.72 10.33 4.24
CA LYS A 65 10.63 11.21 4.70
C LYS A 65 9.30 10.91 4.01
N PRO A 66 8.15 11.06 4.70
CA PRO A 66 6.83 10.83 4.11
C PRO A 66 6.59 11.68 2.88
N GLY A 67 6.06 11.06 1.83
CA GLY A 67 5.76 11.71 0.56
C GLY A 67 7.00 11.94 -0.32
N GLU A 68 8.19 11.56 0.13
CA GLU A 68 9.39 11.65 -0.69
C GLU A 68 9.60 10.38 -1.53
N ILE A 69 10.20 10.58 -2.70
CA ILE A 69 10.66 9.47 -3.54
C ILE A 69 12.12 9.21 -3.21
N VAL A 70 12.40 8.00 -2.76
CA VAL A 70 13.74 7.47 -2.56
C VAL A 70 14.09 6.57 -3.73
N THR A 71 15.20 6.85 -4.39
CA THR A 71 15.73 5.97 -5.45
C THR A 71 16.92 5.19 -4.93
N TRP A 72 16.84 3.87 -5.00
CA TRP A 72 17.97 2.99 -4.71
C TRP A 72 18.87 2.86 -5.94
N LEU A 73 20.14 3.20 -5.79
CA LEU A 73 21.10 3.19 -6.91
C LEU A 73 21.69 1.82 -7.22
N GLN A 74 21.52 0.85 -6.32
CA GLN A 74 22.10 -0.48 -6.43
C GLN A 74 21.00 -1.53 -6.52
N PHE A 75 21.39 -2.73 -6.98
CA PHE A 75 20.57 -3.92 -6.80
C PHE A 75 20.21 -4.08 -5.34
N SER A 76 18.93 -4.34 -5.08
CA SER A 76 18.43 -4.47 -3.73
C SER A 76 17.51 -5.67 -3.63
N SER A 77 17.81 -6.57 -2.71
CA SER A 77 17.03 -7.78 -2.43
C SER A 77 15.98 -7.55 -1.35
N SER A 78 14.88 -8.29 -1.42
CA SER A 78 13.87 -8.33 -0.36
C SER A 78 13.32 -9.74 -0.27
N ASP A 79 12.69 -10.08 0.83
CA ASP A 79 12.06 -11.39 1.06
C ASP A 79 10.53 -11.26 0.99
N LYS A 80 9.82 -12.25 0.43
CA LYS A 80 8.34 -12.25 0.38
C LYS A 80 7.66 -12.51 1.74
N GLY A 81 8.40 -12.82 2.80
CA GLY A 81 7.89 -13.04 4.14
C GLY A 81 7.88 -14.51 4.57
N GLY A 82 8.98 -15.24 4.34
CA GLY A 82 9.15 -16.65 4.74
C GLY A 82 9.32 -16.86 6.25
N LYS A 83 9.11 -18.10 6.73
CA LYS A 83 9.16 -18.47 8.16
C LYS A 83 10.57 -18.42 8.80
N ASN A 84 11.63 -18.15 8.02
CA ASN A 84 13.02 -18.27 8.45
C ASN A 84 13.85 -17.01 8.21
N LEU A 85 13.40 -15.86 8.70
CA LEU A 85 14.12 -14.58 8.60
C LEU A 85 15.28 -14.42 9.62
N GLN A 86 15.81 -15.52 10.16
CA GLN A 86 16.76 -15.50 11.29
C GLN A 86 18.05 -14.72 11.00
N TRP A 87 18.53 -14.73 9.75
CA TRP A 87 19.82 -14.13 9.38
C TRP A 87 19.84 -12.60 9.35
N PHE A 88 18.69 -11.92 9.39
CA PHE A 88 18.62 -10.46 9.28
C PHE A 88 17.89 -9.77 10.45
N GLN A 89 17.54 -10.49 11.52
CA GLN A 89 16.79 -9.92 12.65
C GLN A 89 17.57 -8.88 13.47
N GLU A 90 18.90 -8.89 13.39
CA GLU A 90 19.76 -7.97 14.14
C GLU A 90 19.84 -6.56 13.53
N ARG A 91 19.21 -6.35 12.37
CA ARG A 91 19.22 -5.05 11.67
C ARG A 91 18.29 -4.05 12.34
N ASN A 92 18.71 -2.78 12.40
CA ASN A 92 17.98 -1.74 13.12
C ASN A 92 16.71 -1.23 12.41
N THR A 93 16.51 -1.53 11.11
CA THR A 93 15.40 -1.02 10.32
C THR A 93 14.78 -2.10 9.45
N ILE A 94 13.44 -2.10 9.37
CA ILE A 94 12.66 -2.97 8.50
C ILE A 94 11.89 -2.11 7.50
N LEU A 95 12.07 -2.37 6.22
CA LEU A 95 11.31 -1.74 5.14
C LEU A 95 10.26 -2.73 4.63
N THR A 96 8.99 -2.38 4.78
CA THR A 96 7.87 -3.09 4.16
C THR A 96 7.54 -2.41 2.83
N ILE A 97 7.63 -3.15 1.74
CA ILE A 97 7.61 -2.60 0.39
C ILE A 97 6.47 -3.25 -0.38
N ALA A 98 5.55 -2.44 -0.89
CA ALA A 98 4.61 -2.87 -1.92
C ALA A 98 5.34 -2.93 -3.27
N SER A 99 5.80 -4.12 -3.65
CA SER A 99 6.49 -4.35 -4.92
C SER A 99 5.51 -4.33 -6.08
N LEU A 100 5.81 -3.54 -7.10
CA LEU A 100 5.14 -3.55 -8.41
C LEU A 100 6.07 -4.00 -9.55
N THR A 101 7.39 -3.84 -9.34
CA THR A 101 8.43 -4.05 -10.35
C THR A 101 9.61 -4.85 -9.81
N GLY A 102 9.50 -5.48 -8.64
CA GLY A 102 10.48 -6.47 -8.20
C GLY A 102 10.45 -7.71 -9.10
N ARG A 103 11.51 -8.51 -9.05
CA ARG A 103 11.60 -9.81 -9.76
C ARG A 103 11.80 -10.92 -8.75
N SER A 104 10.89 -11.88 -8.72
CA SER A 104 11.10 -13.11 -7.97
C SER A 104 12.24 -13.89 -8.62
N ILE A 105 13.32 -14.16 -7.90
CA ILE A 105 14.48 -14.89 -8.43
C ILE A 105 14.66 -16.27 -7.80
N ILE A 106 13.66 -16.74 -7.05
CA ILE A 106 13.66 -18.06 -6.41
C ILE A 106 14.07 -19.21 -7.35
N ASP A 107 13.58 -19.21 -8.60
CA ASP A 107 13.87 -20.26 -9.58
C ASP A 107 15.31 -20.22 -10.15
N PHE A 108 16.05 -19.14 -9.87
CA PHE A 108 17.38 -18.88 -10.39
C PHE A 108 18.43 -18.71 -9.29
N SER A 109 18.02 -18.72 -8.03
CA SER A 109 18.92 -18.56 -6.89
C SER A 109 19.68 -19.86 -6.63
N ASN A 110 20.96 -19.72 -6.29
CA ASN A 110 21.79 -20.84 -5.83
C ASN A 110 21.69 -21.03 -4.31
N CYS A 111 21.01 -20.13 -3.58
CA CYS A 111 20.71 -20.32 -2.18
C CYS A 111 19.67 -21.44 -2.02
N ASP A 112 19.81 -22.27 -0.99
CA ASP A 112 18.82 -23.29 -0.66
C ASP A 112 17.42 -22.64 -0.60
N GLN A 113 16.39 -23.38 -1.03
CA GLN A 113 15.01 -22.95 -1.40
C GLN A 113 14.19 -22.22 -0.30
N GLU A 114 14.83 -21.68 0.72
CA GLU A 114 14.23 -20.98 1.86
C GLU A 114 14.16 -19.45 1.69
N GLU A 115 14.99 -18.85 0.82
CA GLU A 115 14.94 -17.40 0.54
C GLU A 115 13.99 -17.12 -0.64
N ASP A 116 12.79 -16.63 -0.34
CA ASP A 116 11.79 -16.26 -1.36
C ASP A 116 12.10 -14.84 -1.86
N GLU A 117 13.25 -14.72 -2.52
CA GLU A 117 13.88 -13.44 -2.83
C GLU A 117 13.20 -12.72 -4.00
N VAL A 118 12.96 -11.43 -3.79
CA VAL A 118 12.52 -10.46 -4.78
C VAL A 118 13.61 -9.40 -4.95
N LEU A 119 14.16 -9.32 -6.16
CA LEU A 119 15.24 -8.41 -6.51
C LEU A 119 14.72 -7.17 -7.25
N PHE A 120 15.18 -6.00 -6.82
CA PHE A 120 14.95 -4.71 -7.45
C PHE A 120 16.17 -4.28 -8.26
N LEU A 121 15.93 -3.78 -9.48
CA LEU A 121 16.98 -3.27 -10.36
C LEU A 121 17.57 -1.94 -9.81
N PRO A 122 18.82 -1.59 -10.19
CA PRO A 122 19.35 -0.25 -9.97
C PRO A 122 18.38 0.83 -10.47
N HIS A 123 18.33 1.94 -9.76
CA HIS A 123 17.40 3.06 -9.98
C HIS A 123 15.92 2.75 -9.72
N SER A 124 15.62 1.66 -8.99
CA SER A 124 14.27 1.45 -8.46
C SER A 124 13.90 2.59 -7.52
N SER A 125 12.69 3.12 -7.70
CA SER A 125 12.19 4.28 -6.96
C SER A 125 11.01 3.88 -6.09
N PHE A 126 11.02 4.37 -4.85
CA PHE A 126 10.07 4.02 -3.80
C PHE A 126 9.48 5.30 -3.24
N LEU A 127 8.15 5.36 -3.15
CA LEU A 127 7.48 6.41 -2.40
C LEU A 127 7.55 6.03 -0.91
N ILE A 128 8.15 6.89 -0.09
CA ILE A 128 8.21 6.68 1.35
C ILE A 128 6.91 7.15 1.96
N GLU A 129 6.18 6.21 2.54
CA GLU A 129 4.96 6.50 3.28
C GLU A 129 5.26 6.36 4.79
N LEU A 130 5.36 7.47 5.54
CA LEU A 130 4.98 7.43 6.96
C LEU A 130 3.61 8.07 7.07
N GLY A 131 2.59 7.21 7.07
CA GLY A 131 1.22 7.66 7.11
C GLY A 131 0.73 8.14 5.74
N LEU A 132 -0.37 7.55 5.34
CA LEU A 132 -1.58 8.24 4.89
C LEU A 132 -1.28 9.45 3.98
N CYS A 133 -1.29 9.21 2.67
CA CYS A 133 -1.32 10.25 1.65
C CYS A 133 -2.39 11.31 1.97
N GLN A 134 -2.30 12.48 1.34
CA GLN A 134 -3.32 13.52 1.51
C GLN A 134 -4.72 12.94 1.28
N TYR A 135 -4.90 12.02 0.34
CA TYR A 135 -6.17 11.37 0.02
C TYR A 135 -6.12 9.90 0.42
N VAL A 136 -7.03 9.48 1.30
CA VAL A 136 -7.03 8.14 1.87
C VAL A 136 -8.40 7.52 1.72
N VAL A 137 -8.44 6.28 1.27
CA VAL A 137 -9.65 5.46 1.24
C VAL A 137 -9.43 4.21 2.08
N LEU A 138 -10.18 4.07 3.18
CA LEU A 138 -10.31 2.78 3.89
C LEU A 138 -11.36 1.96 3.17
N TRP A 139 -10.96 0.85 2.56
CA TRP A 139 -11.89 -0.06 1.87
C TRP A 139 -12.02 -1.36 2.66
N VAL A 140 -13.26 -1.73 2.99
CA VAL A 140 -13.59 -2.93 3.75
C VAL A 140 -14.43 -3.89 2.92
N ASP A 141 -13.85 -5.02 2.54
CA ASP A 141 -14.49 -6.08 1.73
C ASP A 141 -13.88 -7.44 2.07
N ASP A 142 -14.70 -8.48 2.15
CA ASP A 142 -14.29 -9.84 2.50
C ASP A 142 -13.26 -10.42 1.50
N ASN A 143 -13.36 -10.02 0.23
CA ASN A 143 -12.56 -10.52 -0.87
C ASN A 143 -11.46 -9.53 -1.28
N ILE A 144 -11.17 -8.50 -0.48
CA ILE A 144 -10.25 -7.42 -0.87
C ILE A 144 -8.81 -7.87 -1.21
N PHE A 145 -8.43 -9.07 -0.76
CA PHE A 145 -7.13 -9.69 -1.04
C PHE A 145 -7.21 -10.84 -2.05
N ASP A 146 -8.39 -11.12 -2.61
CA ASP A 146 -8.55 -12.09 -3.70
C ASP A 146 -8.07 -11.45 -5.02
N GLU A 147 -7.22 -12.17 -5.75
CA GLU A 147 -6.72 -11.76 -7.06
C GLU A 147 -7.85 -11.52 -8.07
N LYS A 148 -8.95 -12.27 -7.95
CA LYS A 148 -10.12 -12.21 -8.84
C LYS A 148 -11.22 -11.30 -8.34
N TRP A 149 -10.96 -10.49 -7.31
CA TRP A 149 -11.94 -9.57 -6.75
C TRP A 149 -12.36 -8.52 -7.78
N GLU A 150 -13.66 -8.46 -8.07
CA GLU A 150 -14.23 -7.67 -9.16
C GLU A 150 -13.98 -6.16 -9.03
N ASN A 151 -13.91 -5.65 -7.80
CA ASN A 151 -13.76 -4.24 -7.52
C ASN A 151 -12.29 -3.78 -7.51
N LYS A 152 -11.33 -4.71 -7.65
CA LYS A 152 -9.89 -4.41 -7.71
C LYS A 152 -9.57 -3.38 -8.81
N LYS A 153 -10.24 -3.50 -9.97
CA LYS A 153 -10.10 -2.58 -11.11
C LYS A 153 -10.38 -1.12 -10.72
N HIS A 154 -11.31 -0.87 -9.79
CA HIS A 154 -11.66 0.47 -9.35
C HIS A 154 -10.56 1.08 -8.48
N MET A 155 -9.91 0.28 -7.64
CA MET A 155 -8.72 0.71 -6.88
C MET A 155 -7.55 1.02 -7.81
N GLU A 156 -7.30 0.16 -8.80
CA GLU A 156 -6.23 0.36 -9.79
C GLU A 156 -6.49 1.61 -10.65
N GLN A 157 -7.73 1.79 -11.12
CA GLN A 157 -8.15 2.96 -11.86
C GLN A 157 -8.03 4.22 -11.01
N ALA A 158 -8.45 4.22 -9.75
CA ALA A 158 -8.33 5.39 -8.89
C ALA A 158 -6.87 5.74 -8.58
N SER A 159 -6.03 4.73 -8.40
CA SER A 159 -4.58 4.91 -8.21
C SER A 159 -3.90 5.46 -9.49
N THR A 160 -4.43 5.13 -10.67
CA THR A 160 -3.87 5.53 -11.97
C THR A 160 -4.44 6.86 -12.48
N LEU A 161 -5.76 7.06 -12.42
CA LEU A 161 -6.48 8.26 -12.87
C LEU A 161 -6.37 9.39 -11.85
N GLY A 162 -6.10 9.07 -10.58
CA GLY A 162 -5.67 10.00 -9.53
C GLY A 162 -4.31 10.67 -9.80
N THR A 163 -3.82 10.74 -11.04
CA THR A 163 -2.56 11.43 -11.40
C THR A 163 -2.46 12.89 -10.92
N ARG A 164 -3.58 13.54 -10.55
CA ARG A 164 -3.59 14.85 -9.89
C ARG A 164 -3.59 14.80 -8.35
N VAL A 165 -4.03 13.69 -7.76
CA VAL A 165 -4.19 13.48 -6.31
C VAL A 165 -3.84 12.03 -5.96
N ASN A 166 -2.70 11.82 -5.32
CA ASN A 166 -2.23 10.50 -4.93
C ASN A 166 -3.16 9.88 -3.88
N VAL A 167 -4.04 8.96 -4.31
CA VAL A 167 -5.00 8.25 -3.45
C VAL A 167 -4.36 7.01 -2.88
N HIS A 168 -4.31 6.91 -1.55
CA HIS A 168 -3.81 5.75 -0.84
C HIS A 168 -4.97 4.90 -0.31
N PHE A 169 -4.94 3.60 -0.61
CA PHE A 169 -5.95 2.66 -0.17
C PHE A 169 -5.48 1.87 1.05
N ILE A 170 -6.34 1.76 2.06
CA ILE A 170 -6.14 0.93 3.25
C ILE A 170 -7.11 -0.26 3.15
N PRO A 171 -6.68 -1.41 2.64
CA PRO A 171 -7.55 -2.57 2.52
C PRO A 171 -7.73 -3.27 3.87
N LYS A 172 -8.98 -3.67 4.17
CA LYS A 172 -9.33 -4.48 5.34
C LYS A 172 -10.34 -5.55 4.96
N SER A 173 -10.10 -6.78 5.39
CA SER A 173 -10.93 -7.92 5.05
C SER A 173 -12.19 -8.07 5.91
N ASN A 174 -12.32 -7.31 7.00
CA ASN A 174 -13.46 -7.40 7.90
C ASN A 174 -13.62 -6.16 8.79
N THR A 175 -14.75 -6.09 9.49
CA THR A 175 -15.12 -4.99 10.40
C THR A 175 -14.13 -4.85 11.54
N GLU A 176 -13.67 -5.96 12.11
CA GLU A 176 -12.81 -5.93 13.29
C GLU A 176 -11.45 -5.30 12.99
N SER A 177 -10.81 -5.73 11.90
CA SER A 177 -9.53 -5.18 11.42
C SER A 177 -9.66 -3.70 11.02
N ALA A 178 -10.78 -3.30 10.41
CA ALA A 178 -11.06 -1.90 10.11
C ALA A 178 -11.19 -1.05 11.39
N LEU A 179 -11.91 -1.54 12.39
CA LEU A 179 -12.05 -0.82 13.67
C LEU A 179 -10.76 -0.79 14.48
N ALA A 180 -9.96 -1.86 14.43
CA ALA A 180 -8.63 -1.87 15.04
C ALA A 180 -7.75 -0.78 14.42
N PHE A 181 -7.74 -0.66 13.09
CA PHE A 181 -7.06 0.43 12.40
C PHE A 181 -7.59 1.80 12.83
N LEU A 182 -8.91 2.01 12.84
CA LEU A 182 -9.49 3.30 13.21
C LEU A 182 -9.22 3.70 14.67
N ARG A 183 -9.06 2.73 15.57
CA ARG A 183 -8.67 2.97 16.97
C ARG A 183 -7.17 3.23 17.16
N SER A 184 -6.34 2.77 16.23
CA SER A 184 -4.89 3.02 16.26
C SER A 184 -4.58 4.52 16.15
N GLU A 185 -3.37 4.90 16.53
CA GLU A 185 -2.91 6.29 16.37
C GLU A 185 -2.99 6.78 14.93
N PHE A 186 -2.73 5.90 13.95
CA PHE A 186 -2.85 6.23 12.52
C PHE A 186 -4.29 6.55 12.13
N GLY A 187 -5.24 5.71 12.54
CA GLY A 187 -6.65 5.93 12.27
C GLY A 187 -7.16 7.22 12.93
N GLN A 188 -6.76 7.48 14.18
CA GLN A 188 -7.16 8.70 14.89
C GLN A 188 -6.64 9.98 14.24
N ARG A 189 -5.46 9.95 13.59
CA ARG A 189 -4.95 11.10 12.80
C ARG A 189 -5.85 11.46 11.62
N LEU A 190 -6.59 10.49 11.07
CA LEU A 190 -7.52 10.71 9.96
C LEU A 190 -8.89 11.25 10.39
N LYS A 191 -9.18 11.26 11.69
CA LYS A 191 -10.52 11.54 12.24
C LYS A 191 -11.09 12.91 11.87
N TYR A 192 -10.23 13.88 11.57
CA TYR A 192 -10.62 15.23 11.14
C TYR A 192 -10.21 15.55 9.70
N SER A 193 -9.67 14.56 8.97
CA SER A 193 -9.30 14.73 7.57
C SER A 193 -10.57 14.77 6.70
N ASN A 194 -10.67 15.80 5.86
CA ASN A 194 -11.72 15.96 4.83
C ASN A 194 -11.44 15.12 3.58
N THR A 195 -10.23 14.60 3.46
CA THR A 195 -9.75 13.77 2.36
C THR A 195 -9.63 12.29 2.74
N PHE A 196 -10.11 11.92 3.93
CA PHE A 196 -10.32 10.53 4.32
C PHE A 196 -11.73 10.08 3.96
N ARG A 197 -11.86 8.96 3.25
CA ARG A 197 -13.12 8.34 2.83
C ARG A 197 -13.15 6.87 3.26
N ILE A 198 -14.34 6.33 3.46
CA ILE A 198 -14.54 4.92 3.84
C ILE A 198 -15.47 4.26 2.82
N VAL A 199 -15.07 3.12 2.28
CA VAL A 199 -15.87 2.30 1.37
C VAL A 199 -16.10 0.93 2.02
N THR A 200 -17.32 0.41 1.92
CA THR A 200 -17.64 -0.94 2.36
C THR A 200 -18.79 -1.51 1.57
N ASP A 201 -18.84 -2.83 1.47
CA ASP A 201 -20.01 -3.52 0.95
C ASP A 201 -21.08 -3.67 2.04
N MET A 202 -22.35 -3.54 1.66
CA MET A 202 -23.47 -3.80 2.57
C MET A 202 -23.47 -5.27 3.02
N LYS A 203 -23.28 -6.17 2.06
CA LYS A 203 -23.30 -7.62 2.28
C LYS A 203 -21.88 -8.18 2.34
N ARG A 204 -21.50 -8.77 3.46
CA ARG A 204 -20.18 -9.40 3.67
C ARG A 204 -20.37 -10.77 4.31
N ALA A 205 -20.19 -11.83 3.53
CA ALA A 205 -20.51 -13.21 3.90
C ALA A 205 -19.73 -13.73 5.12
N ASN A 206 -18.52 -13.23 5.33
CA ASN A 206 -17.64 -13.66 6.42
C ASN A 206 -17.94 -12.97 7.76
N GLU A 207 -18.98 -12.13 7.82
CA GLU A 207 -19.42 -11.42 9.01
C GLU A 207 -20.59 -12.10 9.70
N SER A 208 -20.68 -11.95 11.03
CA SER A 208 -21.71 -12.58 11.87
C SER A 208 -23.16 -12.27 11.44
N ASP A 209 -23.38 -11.06 10.92
CA ASP A 209 -24.62 -10.67 10.25
C ASP A 209 -24.23 -10.14 8.88
N SER A 210 -24.24 -11.06 7.92
CA SER A 210 -23.74 -10.79 6.58
C SER A 210 -24.57 -9.75 5.85
N SER A 211 -25.85 -9.60 6.17
CA SER A 211 -26.79 -8.77 5.40
C SER A 211 -26.74 -7.29 5.75
N THR A 212 -26.13 -6.93 6.88
CA THR A 212 -26.06 -5.56 7.43
C THR A 212 -24.61 -5.13 7.74
N ALA A 213 -23.64 -5.91 7.30
CA ALA A 213 -22.24 -5.75 7.68
C ALA A 213 -21.70 -4.34 7.41
N GLY A 214 -21.97 -3.78 6.23
CA GLY A 214 -21.57 -2.40 5.88
C GLY A 214 -22.20 -1.37 6.81
N ALA A 215 -23.53 -1.44 7.02
CA ALA A 215 -24.23 -0.52 7.92
C ALA A 215 -23.73 -0.60 9.37
N ARG A 216 -23.47 -1.81 9.88
CA ARG A 216 -22.91 -2.04 11.22
C ARG A 216 -21.50 -1.47 11.37
N LEU A 217 -20.67 -1.59 10.34
CA LEU A 217 -19.35 -0.96 10.31
C LEU A 217 -19.51 0.55 10.43
N ILE A 218 -20.26 1.19 9.53
CA ILE A 218 -20.43 2.66 9.53
C ILE A 218 -21.01 3.17 10.86
N TYR A 219 -21.95 2.44 11.46
CA TYR A 219 -22.46 2.75 12.79
C TYR A 219 -21.36 2.75 13.87
N LYS A 220 -20.47 1.75 13.86
CA LYS A 220 -19.33 1.68 14.79
C LYS A 220 -18.29 2.77 14.50
N VAL A 221 -18.04 3.10 13.23
CA VAL A 221 -17.18 4.22 12.80
C VAL A 221 -17.69 5.54 13.37
N ARG A 222 -19.00 5.79 13.26
CA ARG A 222 -19.64 7.00 13.81
C ARG A 222 -19.58 7.03 15.33
N LYS A 223 -19.68 5.89 16.03
CA LYS A 223 -19.44 5.79 17.48
C LYS A 223 -18.00 6.12 17.89
N LEU A 224 -17.01 5.88 17.02
CA LEU A 224 -15.63 6.30 17.25
C LEU A 224 -15.39 7.81 16.99
N GLY A 225 -16.43 8.52 16.52
CA GLY A 225 -16.41 9.96 16.29
C GLY A 225 -15.88 10.39 14.92
N PHE A 226 -15.78 9.47 13.96
CA PHE A 226 -15.42 9.80 12.58
C PHE A 226 -16.64 10.34 11.84
N THR A 227 -16.52 11.50 11.20
CA THR A 227 -17.60 12.18 10.45
C THR A 227 -17.37 12.19 8.94
N GLN A 228 -16.36 11.45 8.47
CA GLN A 228 -15.96 11.37 7.07
C GLN A 228 -17.07 10.85 6.17
N SER A 229 -16.96 11.21 4.89
CA SER A 229 -17.77 10.64 3.83
C SER A 229 -17.57 9.12 3.75
N CYS A 230 -18.68 8.40 3.76
CA CYS A 230 -18.73 6.95 3.69
C CYS A 230 -19.55 6.54 2.46
N LEU A 231 -19.13 5.50 1.77
CA LEU A 231 -19.89 4.89 0.69
C LEU A 231 -20.16 3.43 1.03
N ILE A 232 -21.43 3.04 0.91
CA ILE A 232 -21.84 1.64 1.02
C ILE A 232 -22.25 1.16 -0.37
N PHE A 233 -21.50 0.21 -0.91
CA PHE A 233 -21.78 -0.39 -2.21
C PHE A 233 -22.72 -1.59 -2.04
N THR A 234 -23.79 -1.65 -2.84
CA THR A 234 -24.81 -2.68 -2.72
C THR A 234 -25.67 -2.80 -3.97
N GLY A 235 -26.17 -3.99 -4.29
CA GLY A 235 -27.16 -4.18 -5.36
C GLY A 235 -28.60 -3.78 -5.01
N HIS A 236 -28.88 -3.37 -3.76
CA HIS A 236 -30.22 -3.03 -3.28
C HIS A 236 -30.20 -1.78 -2.38
N GLU A 237 -30.18 -0.59 -2.99
CA GLU A 237 -30.03 0.69 -2.28
C GLU A 237 -31.13 0.95 -1.24
N GLU A 238 -32.39 0.72 -1.60
CA GLU A 238 -33.55 1.00 -0.73
C GLU A 238 -33.48 0.18 0.57
N SER A 239 -33.28 -1.14 0.45
CA SER A 239 -33.11 -2.03 1.61
C SER A 239 -31.90 -1.65 2.47
N ALA A 240 -30.84 -1.11 1.85
CA ALA A 240 -29.67 -0.66 2.58
C ALA A 240 -29.93 0.63 3.39
N TYR A 241 -30.70 1.58 2.86
CA TYR A 241 -31.14 2.75 3.62
C TYR A 241 -32.06 2.37 4.79
N GLU A 242 -33.03 1.47 4.59
CA GLU A 242 -33.88 0.97 5.67
C GLU A 242 -33.06 0.36 6.82
N LYS A 243 -32.04 -0.45 6.48
CA LYS A 243 -31.13 -1.05 7.48
C LYS A 243 -30.30 0.01 8.22
N LEU A 244 -29.87 1.06 7.52
CA LEU A 244 -29.19 2.19 8.16
C LEU A 244 -30.13 2.91 9.12
N GLU A 245 -31.36 3.21 8.71
CA GLU A 245 -32.35 3.86 9.57
C GLU A 245 -32.68 3.03 10.81
N GLN A 246 -32.82 1.71 10.67
CA GLN A 246 -33.00 0.81 11.81
C GLN A 246 -31.85 0.85 12.82
N LEU A 247 -30.60 0.99 12.35
CA LEU A 247 -29.41 1.03 13.21
C LEU A 247 -29.15 2.42 13.81
N PHE A 248 -29.39 3.49 13.05
CA PHE A 248 -29.10 4.86 13.45
C PHE A 248 -30.29 5.53 14.17
N GLY A 249 -31.51 5.06 13.96
CA GLY A 249 -32.74 5.68 14.48
C GLY A 249 -32.88 7.12 14.01
N ASN A 250 -33.22 8.04 14.93
CA ASN A 250 -33.37 9.47 14.63
C ASN A 250 -32.04 10.22 14.39
N ARG A 251 -30.89 9.54 14.39
CA ARG A 251 -29.59 10.18 14.14
C ARG A 251 -29.43 10.41 12.63
N LYS A 252 -29.04 11.63 12.26
CA LYS A 252 -28.78 11.97 10.86
C LYS A 252 -27.70 11.08 10.25
N ILE A 253 -28.03 10.54 9.07
CA ILE A 253 -27.18 9.72 8.19
C ILE A 253 -26.32 10.68 7.33
N ASP A 254 -25.71 11.68 7.96
CA ASP A 254 -24.95 12.69 7.21
C ASP A 254 -23.64 12.09 6.68
N GLY A 255 -23.34 12.39 5.41
CA GLY A 255 -22.12 11.96 4.73
C GLY A 255 -22.05 10.45 4.47
N ILE A 256 -23.18 9.74 4.37
CA ILE A 256 -23.22 8.33 3.96
C ILE A 256 -23.97 8.25 2.62
N LYS A 257 -23.28 7.78 1.58
CA LYS A 257 -23.85 7.50 0.26
C LYS A 257 -24.04 6.00 0.13
N VAL A 258 -25.24 5.55 -0.19
CA VAL A 258 -25.49 4.17 -0.62
C VAL A 258 -25.69 4.18 -2.12
N THR A 259 -25.04 3.26 -2.84
CA THR A 259 -25.16 3.20 -4.31
C THR A 259 -24.93 1.78 -4.83
N GLN A 260 -25.58 1.45 -5.93
CA GLN A 260 -25.29 0.29 -6.78
C GLN A 260 -24.51 0.66 -8.04
N ASN A 261 -24.32 1.96 -8.29
CA ASN A 261 -23.73 2.48 -9.51
C ASN A 261 -22.20 2.51 -9.41
N GLN A 262 -21.51 1.83 -10.32
CA GLN A 262 -20.04 1.82 -10.39
C GLN A 262 -19.47 3.23 -10.61
N TYR A 263 -20.15 4.10 -11.35
CA TYR A 263 -19.70 5.47 -11.57
C TYR A 263 -19.63 6.27 -10.26
N ASP A 264 -20.60 6.06 -9.37
CA ASP A 264 -20.62 6.72 -8.06
C ASP A 264 -19.47 6.25 -7.17
N LEU A 265 -19.13 4.96 -7.26
CA LEU A 265 -17.98 4.39 -6.55
C LEU A 265 -16.68 5.00 -7.08
N GLU A 266 -16.50 5.03 -8.40
CA GLU A 266 -15.33 5.59 -9.07
C GLU A 266 -15.13 7.07 -8.71
N ASP A 267 -16.16 7.89 -8.84
CA ASP A 267 -16.14 9.30 -8.46
C ASP A 267 -15.78 9.50 -6.96
N PHE A 268 -16.34 8.63 -6.12
CA PHE A 268 -16.07 8.62 -4.69
C PHE A 268 -14.64 8.19 -4.33
N VAL A 269 -13.97 7.34 -5.11
CA VAL A 269 -12.59 6.96 -4.80
C VAL A 269 -11.54 7.83 -5.50
N ILE A 270 -11.91 8.52 -6.59
CA ILE A 270 -10.99 9.38 -7.37
C ILE A 270 -10.91 10.81 -6.81
N PHE A 271 -11.86 11.24 -5.97
CA PHE A 271 -11.92 12.61 -5.42
C PHE A 271 -12.15 13.70 -6.49
N ASN A 272 -12.86 13.38 -7.58
CA ASN A 272 -13.25 14.36 -8.60
C ASN A 272 -14.35 15.29 -8.03
N GLY A 273 -13.99 16.45 -7.49
CA GLY A 273 -14.99 17.44 -7.03
C GLY A 273 -14.71 18.16 -5.72
N ASN A 274 -13.51 17.99 -5.15
CA ASN A 274 -13.02 18.84 -4.06
C ASN A 274 -12.05 19.91 -4.58
#